data_AF-A0AB38P4Z4-F1
#
_entry.id   AF-A0AB38P4Z4-F1
#
_cell.length_a   1.000
_cell.length_b   1.000
_cell.length_c   1.000
_cell.angle_alpha   90.00
_cell.angle_beta   90.00
_cell.angle_gamma   90.00
#
_symmetry.space_group_name_H-M   'P 1'
#
loop_
_entity.id
_entity.type
_entity.pdbx_description
1 polymer ?
#
loop_
_entity_poly.entity_id
_entity_poly.type
_entity_poly.pdbx_seq_one_letter_code
_entity_poly.pdbx_strand_id
1 'polypeptide(L)'
;MQVGAFNLGTIQGDGPTLDNMDGFTPTGFTSHQNDGLSQLGLTSNTGLTSIILNRGNRPTRIHQAYTLRRTWFSYYSGSAWAYHEAYTTGNTTKASDGTLKAASPVARIVTSQEECLRADIAEDGLIWCGCGTANAEAEGITLSRLDVGIYLLTGSAGLASEGWQLLPPMDPGGMGELGVVEAEKSNNGELVISLFKCKYMLSDEGEIIKTKGEPMDVPANSWIDVRLDMPEDSLFNQQMRQEPQL
;
A
#
# COMPACT_ATOMS: atom_id res chain seq x y z
N MET A 1 19.83 35.79 1.38
CA MET A 1 20.17 34.50 0.75
C MET A 1 19.31 34.37 -0.50
N GLN A 2 19.88 33.99 -1.65
CA GLN A 2 19.11 33.79 -2.90
C GLN A 2 18.79 32.30 -3.08
N VAL A 3 17.64 31.98 -3.68
CA VAL A 3 17.32 30.61 -4.11
C VAL A 3 18.45 30.09 -4.99
N GLY A 4 18.90 28.86 -4.75
CA GLY A 4 20.05 28.26 -5.43
C GLY A 4 21.41 28.45 -4.75
N ALA A 5 21.53 29.37 -3.78
CA ALA A 5 22.74 29.47 -2.97
C ALA A 5 22.90 28.19 -2.12
N PHE A 6 24.10 27.58 -2.16
CA PHE A 6 24.38 26.32 -1.46
C PHE A 6 23.42 25.18 -1.82
N ASN A 7 22.88 25.17 -3.06
CA ASN A 7 21.89 24.19 -3.53
C ASN A 7 20.61 24.13 -2.68
N LEU A 8 20.23 25.24 -2.05
CA LEU A 8 18.96 25.35 -1.34
C LEU A 8 17.85 25.75 -2.32
N GLY A 9 16.86 24.86 -2.50
CA GLY A 9 15.65 25.14 -3.30
C GLY A 9 15.89 25.19 -4.80
N THR A 10 16.92 24.48 -5.30
CA THR A 10 17.20 24.43 -6.75
C THR A 10 16.31 23.37 -7.39
N ILE A 11 15.56 23.77 -8.42
CA ILE A 11 14.85 22.85 -9.31
C ILE A 11 15.82 22.48 -10.44
N GLN A 12 16.20 21.21 -10.53
CA GLN A 12 17.07 20.74 -11.60
C GLN A 12 16.19 20.18 -12.73
N GLY A 13 16.24 20.82 -13.90
CA GLY A 13 15.43 20.46 -15.07
C GLY A 13 15.75 19.06 -15.59
N ASP A 14 17.05 18.77 -15.71
CA ASP A 14 17.65 17.43 -15.86
C ASP A 14 18.81 17.38 -14.87
N GLY A 15 18.60 16.84 -13.68
CA GLY A 15 19.68 16.69 -12.70
C GLY A 15 20.74 15.72 -13.21
N PRO A 16 21.93 15.61 -12.58
CA PRO A 16 22.64 14.35 -12.69
C PRO A 16 21.63 13.29 -12.25
N THR A 17 21.34 12.32 -13.13
CA THR A 17 20.64 11.09 -12.75
C THR A 17 21.22 10.64 -11.40
N LEU A 18 20.44 10.04 -10.50
CA LEU A 18 20.95 9.67 -9.17
C LEU A 18 22.31 8.93 -9.20
N ASP A 19 22.64 8.28 -10.32
CA ASP A 19 23.90 7.60 -10.61
C ASP A 19 25.10 8.52 -10.87
N ASN A 20 24.88 9.73 -11.40
CA ASN A 20 25.92 10.73 -11.66
C ASN A 20 26.29 11.55 -10.41
N MET A 21 25.59 11.35 -9.29
CA MET A 21 25.96 11.96 -8.02
C MET A 21 27.12 11.19 -7.39
N ASP A 22 28.24 11.88 -7.17
CA ASP A 22 29.45 11.35 -6.52
C ASP A 22 29.88 12.19 -5.29
N GLY A 23 31.10 11.95 -4.81
CA GLY A 23 31.69 12.69 -3.68
C GLY A 23 31.97 14.18 -3.92
N PHE A 24 31.75 14.69 -5.13
CA PHE A 24 31.81 16.11 -5.45
C PHE A 24 30.42 16.77 -5.53
N THR A 25 29.34 15.97 -5.54
CA THR A 25 27.95 16.48 -5.50
C THR A 25 27.74 17.30 -4.24
N PRO A 26 27.46 18.61 -4.33
CA PRO A 26 27.35 19.41 -3.12
C PRO A 26 26.16 18.99 -2.24
N THR A 27 26.27 19.25 -0.93
CA THR A 27 25.13 19.19 -0.01
C THR A 27 24.03 20.15 -0.47
N GLY A 28 22.77 19.73 -0.41
CA GLY A 28 21.65 20.52 -0.92
C GLY A 28 20.27 19.90 -0.73
N PHE A 29 19.26 20.72 -1.04
CA PHE A 29 17.85 20.36 -1.10
C PHE A 29 17.37 20.67 -2.51
N THR A 30 17.16 19.63 -3.30
CA THR A 30 16.87 19.74 -4.73
C THR A 30 15.58 19.03 -5.08
N SER A 31 14.88 19.53 -6.10
CA SER A 31 13.81 18.78 -6.77
C SER A 31 14.25 18.42 -8.19
N HIS A 32 13.77 17.28 -8.66
CA HIS A 32 14.09 16.74 -9.98
C HIS A 32 12.79 16.58 -10.77
N GLN A 33 12.73 17.25 -11.93
CA GLN A 33 11.50 17.32 -12.72
C GLN A 33 11.37 16.24 -13.80
N ASN A 34 12.35 15.35 -14.04
CA ASN A 34 12.21 14.25 -15.00
C ASN A 34 13.32 13.21 -14.86
N ASP A 35 13.15 12.22 -13.99
CA ASP A 35 13.94 11.00 -14.11
C ASP A 35 13.07 9.82 -13.66
N GLY A 36 12.76 8.92 -14.60
CA GLY A 36 12.37 7.57 -14.25
C GLY A 36 13.54 6.92 -13.53
N LEU A 37 13.54 6.97 -12.20
CA LEU A 37 14.56 6.34 -11.39
C LEU A 37 14.30 4.85 -11.33
N SER A 38 14.73 4.14 -12.36
CA SER A 38 14.62 2.69 -12.45
C SER A 38 15.26 1.98 -11.26
N GLN A 39 16.28 2.57 -10.64
CA GLN A 39 16.93 2.09 -9.41
C GLN A 39 15.98 2.09 -8.19
N LEU A 40 14.98 2.98 -8.20
CA LEU A 40 13.90 3.05 -7.21
C LEU A 40 12.60 2.37 -7.71
N GLY A 41 12.63 1.79 -8.91
CA GLY A 41 11.47 1.22 -9.58
C GLY A 41 10.44 2.26 -10.03
N LEU A 42 10.85 3.52 -10.25
CA LEU A 42 9.95 4.60 -10.68
C LEU A 42 9.95 4.68 -12.21
N THR A 43 8.77 4.46 -12.80
CA THR A 43 8.58 4.36 -14.27
C THR A 43 8.05 5.64 -14.91
N SER A 44 7.69 6.65 -14.11
CA SER A 44 7.14 7.92 -14.56
C SER A 44 7.74 9.12 -13.79
N ASN A 45 7.47 10.31 -14.30
CA ASN A 45 7.82 11.56 -13.62
C ASN A 45 6.99 11.70 -12.33
N THR A 46 7.65 11.48 -11.19
CA THR A 46 7.00 11.39 -9.87
C THR A 46 7.35 12.56 -8.95
N GLY A 47 8.01 13.60 -9.49
CA GLY A 47 8.42 14.79 -8.75
C GLY A 47 9.25 14.43 -7.52
N LEU A 48 10.53 14.11 -7.71
CA LEU A 48 11.39 13.66 -6.62
C LEU A 48 12.05 14.83 -5.92
N THR A 49 11.85 14.91 -4.61
CA THR A 49 12.62 15.81 -3.74
C THR A 49 13.74 15.03 -3.06
N SER A 50 14.95 15.59 -3.11
CA SER A 50 16.17 14.98 -2.58
C SER A 50 16.82 15.87 -1.53
N ILE A 51 17.22 15.27 -0.41
CA ILE A 51 18.17 15.84 0.54
C ILE A 51 19.50 15.13 0.34
N ILE A 52 20.54 15.88 0.03
CA ILE A 52 21.88 15.36 -0.23
C ILE A 52 22.81 15.85 0.87
N LEU A 53 23.51 14.93 1.52
CA LEU A 53 24.54 15.22 2.52
C LEU A 53 25.87 14.67 2.00
N ASN A 54 26.70 15.56 1.44
CA ASN A 54 28.02 15.19 0.97
C ASN A 54 29.01 15.08 2.14
N ARG A 55 29.77 13.99 2.18
CA ARG A 55 30.83 13.71 3.15
C ARG A 55 32.12 13.20 2.48
N GLY A 56 32.38 13.61 1.24
CA GLY A 56 33.43 13.06 0.38
C GLY A 56 32.99 11.71 -0.20
N ASN A 57 33.81 10.66 -0.06
CA ASN A 57 33.57 9.35 -0.69
C ASN A 57 32.39 8.54 -0.12
N ARG A 58 31.65 9.06 0.87
CA ARG A 58 30.53 8.37 1.54
C ARG A 58 29.32 9.29 1.74
N PRO A 59 28.78 9.88 0.66
CA PRO A 59 27.58 10.71 0.73
C PRO A 59 26.36 9.89 1.16
N THR A 60 25.38 10.57 1.75
CA THR A 60 24.08 10.01 2.13
C THR A 60 22.97 10.88 1.58
N ARG A 61 21.82 10.28 1.26
CA ARG A 61 20.69 10.95 0.63
C ARG A 61 19.36 10.47 1.20
N ILE A 62 18.35 11.33 1.09
CA ILE A 62 16.95 10.98 1.30
C ILE A 62 16.19 11.40 0.04
N HIS A 63 15.40 10.50 -0.52
CA HIS A 63 14.57 10.75 -1.69
C HIS A 63 13.10 10.58 -1.32
N GLN A 64 12.26 11.52 -1.71
CA GLN A 64 10.82 11.46 -1.51
C GLN A 64 10.12 11.63 -2.86
N ALA A 65 9.35 10.62 -3.26
CA ALA A 65 8.44 10.68 -4.40
C ALA A 65 7.06 11.06 -3.87
N TYR A 66 6.69 12.34 -4.01
CA TYR A 66 5.46 12.88 -3.42
C TYR A 66 4.21 12.14 -3.91
N THR A 67 4.08 12.01 -5.24
CA THR A 67 2.92 11.40 -5.91
C THR A 67 2.72 9.94 -5.51
N LEU A 68 3.81 9.21 -5.26
CA LEU A 68 3.76 7.79 -4.89
C LEU A 68 3.83 7.55 -3.38
N ARG A 69 3.99 8.59 -2.57
CA ARG A 69 4.13 8.51 -1.10
C ARG A 69 5.26 7.57 -0.62
N ARG A 70 6.28 7.39 -1.46
CA ARG A 70 7.44 6.53 -1.17
C ARG A 70 8.63 7.37 -0.78
N THR A 71 9.40 6.88 0.18
CA THR A 71 10.62 7.53 0.68
C THR A 71 11.76 6.53 0.72
N TRP A 72 12.96 6.94 0.32
CA TRP A 72 14.14 6.10 0.36
C TRP A 72 15.28 6.78 1.10
N PHE A 73 15.96 6.03 1.94
CA PHE A 73 17.26 6.36 2.49
C PHE A 73 18.33 5.73 1.61
N SER A 74 19.32 6.52 1.20
CA SER A 74 20.38 6.06 0.32
C SER A 74 21.75 6.45 0.83
N TYR A 75 22.74 5.58 0.61
CA TYR A 75 24.14 5.88 0.88
C TYR A 75 25.04 5.21 -0.16
N TYR A 76 26.19 5.81 -0.42
CA TYR A 76 27.19 5.21 -1.30
C TYR A 76 28.09 4.25 -0.50
N SER A 77 28.19 3.00 -0.95
CA SER A 77 28.96 1.94 -0.27
C SER A 77 30.47 2.02 -0.56
N GLY A 78 30.88 2.82 -1.54
CA GLY A 78 32.23 2.85 -2.11
C GLY A 78 32.29 2.25 -3.52
N SER A 79 31.32 1.42 -3.89
CA SER A 79 31.21 0.80 -5.22
C SER A 79 29.85 1.01 -5.90
N ALA A 80 28.78 1.19 -5.13
CA ALA A 80 27.43 1.40 -5.64
C ALA A 80 26.57 2.17 -4.63
N TRP A 81 25.46 2.70 -5.11
CA TRP A 81 24.41 3.25 -4.26
C TRP A 81 23.54 2.15 -3.67
N ALA A 82 23.34 2.18 -2.36
CA ALA A 82 22.32 1.40 -1.67
C ALA A 82 21.05 2.24 -1.51
N TYR A 83 19.89 1.61 -1.59
CA TYR A 83 18.58 2.23 -1.40
C TYR A 83 17.77 1.39 -0.43
N HIS A 84 17.22 2.05 0.59
CA HIS A 84 16.36 1.45 1.61
C HIS A 84 15.04 2.19 1.61
N GLU A 85 13.98 1.52 1.17
CA GLU A 85 12.65 2.09 1.20
C GLU A 85 12.11 2.16 2.64
N ALA A 86 11.53 3.30 2.98
CA ALA A 86 10.80 3.49 4.22
C ALA A 86 9.38 2.94 4.06
N TYR A 87 9.01 2.01 4.92
CA TYR A 87 7.61 1.61 5.10
C TYR A 87 6.92 2.60 6.02
N THR A 88 5.88 3.25 5.51
CA THR A 88 5.12 4.31 6.16
C THR A 88 3.62 4.01 6.03
N THR A 89 2.77 4.82 6.65
CA THR A 89 1.31 4.73 6.46
C THR A 89 0.86 4.97 5.02
N GLY A 90 1.74 5.53 4.15
CA GLY A 90 1.45 5.73 2.74
C GLY A 90 1.59 4.48 1.86
N ASN A 91 2.35 3.46 2.27
CA ASN A 91 2.66 2.27 1.46
C ASN A 91 2.56 0.95 2.26
N THR A 92 1.92 0.98 3.44
CA THR A 92 1.61 -0.21 4.24
C THR A 92 0.15 -0.22 4.65
N THR A 93 -0.41 -1.42 4.83
CA THR A 93 -1.62 -1.62 5.61
C THR A 93 -1.26 -2.25 6.96
N LYS A 94 -2.12 -1.98 7.94
CA LYS A 94 -2.11 -2.60 9.26
C LYS A 94 -3.26 -3.59 9.31
N ALA A 95 -2.96 -4.87 9.54
CA ALA A 95 -3.96 -5.89 9.78
C ALA A 95 -4.64 -5.68 11.14
N SER A 96 -5.73 -6.40 11.41
CA SER A 96 -6.52 -6.22 12.64
C SER A 96 -5.79 -6.55 13.95
N ASP A 97 -4.70 -7.31 13.89
CA ASP A 97 -3.78 -7.61 15.00
C ASP A 97 -2.64 -6.59 15.16
N GLY A 98 -2.57 -5.58 14.28
CA GLY A 98 -1.53 -4.56 14.29
C GLY A 98 -0.30 -4.89 13.44
N THR A 99 -0.23 -6.05 12.79
CA THR A 99 0.90 -6.38 11.90
C THR A 99 0.90 -5.49 10.65
N LEU A 100 2.08 -4.94 10.30
CA LEU A 100 2.25 -4.13 9.09
C LEU A 100 2.61 -5.02 7.89
N LYS A 101 1.95 -4.78 6.76
CA LYS A 101 2.26 -5.42 5.48
C LYS A 101 2.39 -4.37 4.39
N ALA A 102 3.35 -4.55 3.48
CA ALA A 102 3.49 -3.70 2.30
C ALA A 102 2.20 -3.79 1.49
N ALA A 103 1.50 -2.66 1.31
CA ALA A 103 0.23 -2.67 0.59
C ALA A 103 -0.35 -1.30 0.30
N SER A 104 -0.74 -1.13 -0.96
CA SER A 104 -1.76 -0.24 -1.48
C SER A 104 -2.02 -0.66 -2.94
N PRO A 105 -3.21 -0.45 -3.54
CA PRO A 105 -4.52 -0.10 -2.96
C PRO A 105 -5.11 -1.17 -2.02
N VAL A 106 -5.83 -0.78 -0.96
CA VAL A 106 -6.43 -1.70 0.03
C VAL A 106 -7.83 -1.27 0.47
N ALA A 107 -8.69 -2.26 0.65
CA ALA A 107 -9.98 -2.16 1.32
C ALA A 107 -10.04 -3.02 2.58
N ARG A 108 -10.81 -2.60 3.58
CA ARG A 108 -11.13 -3.36 4.79
C ARG A 108 -12.61 -3.67 4.84
N ILE A 109 -12.97 -4.93 5.06
CA ILE A 109 -14.36 -5.38 5.12
C ILE A 109 -14.73 -5.73 6.56
N VAL A 110 -15.87 -5.21 7.01
CA VAL A 110 -16.53 -5.55 8.26
C VAL A 110 -17.98 -5.98 7.98
N THR A 111 -18.69 -6.44 9.01
CA THR A 111 -20.10 -6.82 8.87
C THR A 111 -20.98 -5.61 8.54
N SER A 112 -20.83 -4.54 9.30
CA SER A 112 -21.50 -3.26 9.11
C SER A 112 -20.74 -2.17 9.89
N GLN A 113 -21.06 -0.91 9.61
CA GLN A 113 -20.48 0.20 10.36
C GLN A 113 -20.98 0.22 11.81
N GLU A 114 -22.22 -0.17 12.04
CA GLU A 114 -22.88 -0.18 13.35
C GLU A 114 -22.37 -1.29 14.28
N GLU A 115 -22.00 -2.44 13.71
CA GLU A 115 -21.48 -3.59 14.48
C GLU A 115 -19.97 -3.51 14.71
N CYS A 116 -19.24 -2.71 13.93
CA CYS A 116 -17.80 -2.57 14.09
C CYS A 116 -17.46 -1.86 15.42
N LEU A 117 -16.71 -2.52 16.28
CA LEU A 117 -16.26 -1.98 17.58
C LEU A 117 -14.86 -1.37 17.53
N ARG A 118 -14.22 -1.38 16.36
CA ARG A 118 -12.84 -0.94 16.15
C ARG A 118 -12.81 0.50 15.66
N ALA A 119 -12.32 1.43 16.49
CA ALA A 119 -12.17 2.83 16.11
C ALA A 119 -11.12 3.04 15.00
N ASP A 120 -10.14 2.13 14.90
CA ASP A 120 -9.03 2.18 13.96
C ASP A 120 -9.36 1.64 12.55
N ILE A 121 -10.61 1.20 12.32
CA ILE A 121 -11.05 0.70 11.01
C ILE A 121 -10.92 1.77 9.90
N ALA A 122 -11.12 3.05 10.25
CA ALA A 122 -11.06 4.20 9.36
C ALA A 122 -9.87 5.15 9.65
N GLU A 123 -8.87 4.70 10.42
CA GLU A 123 -7.62 5.44 10.59
C GLU A 123 -6.78 5.43 9.31
N ASP A 124 -5.63 6.10 9.30
CA ASP A 124 -4.66 6.10 8.19
C ASP A 124 -5.22 6.58 6.83
N GLY A 125 -6.27 7.42 6.87
CA GLY A 125 -6.87 8.00 5.66
C GLY A 125 -7.82 7.05 4.92
N LEU A 126 -8.28 5.98 5.57
CA LEU A 126 -9.34 5.13 5.04
C LEU A 126 -10.73 5.79 5.18
N ILE A 127 -11.56 5.65 4.16
CA ILE A 127 -12.91 6.24 4.07
C ILE A 127 -13.94 5.14 3.93
N TRP A 128 -15.08 5.27 4.61
CA TRP A 128 -16.20 4.33 4.50
C TRP A 128 -16.76 4.26 3.07
N CYS A 129 -16.97 3.04 2.58
CA CYS A 129 -17.47 2.76 1.23
C CYS A 129 -18.54 1.64 1.26
N GLY A 130 -19.39 1.64 2.28
CA GLY A 130 -20.43 0.65 2.52
C GLY A 130 -20.13 -0.15 3.79
N CYS A 131 -20.14 -1.50 3.73
CA CYS A 131 -19.80 -2.34 4.90
C CYS A 131 -18.28 -2.44 5.16
N GLY A 132 -17.54 -1.37 4.94
CA GLY A 132 -16.08 -1.37 5.04
C GLY A 132 -15.46 -0.03 4.66
N THR A 133 -14.13 0.02 4.65
CA THR A 133 -13.35 1.22 4.37
C THR A 133 -12.33 0.99 3.26
N ALA A 134 -11.93 2.03 2.54
CA ALA A 134 -10.92 1.97 1.48
C ALA A 134 -9.92 3.12 1.64
N ASN A 135 -8.65 2.86 1.30
CA ASN A 135 -7.66 3.93 1.26
C ASN A 135 -7.80 4.78 0.00
N ALA A 136 -7.07 5.90 -0.07
CA ALA A 136 -7.15 6.85 -1.18
C ALA A 136 -6.86 6.21 -2.56
N GLU A 137 -5.98 5.21 -2.65
CA GLU A 137 -5.67 4.58 -3.94
C GLU A 137 -6.79 3.64 -4.41
N ALA A 138 -7.60 3.12 -3.49
CA ALA A 138 -8.80 2.32 -3.76
C ALA A 138 -10.07 3.19 -3.82
N GLU A 139 -9.96 4.51 -4.01
CA GLU A 139 -11.11 5.39 -4.15
C GLU A 139 -12.01 4.97 -5.33
N GLY A 140 -13.32 4.93 -5.09
CA GLY A 140 -14.33 4.57 -6.09
C GLY A 140 -14.87 3.14 -5.97
N ILE A 141 -14.32 2.31 -5.07
CA ILE A 141 -14.92 1.01 -4.79
C ILE A 141 -16.19 1.12 -3.94
N THR A 142 -17.03 0.08 -3.96
CA THR A 142 -18.18 -0.07 -3.04
C THR A 142 -18.21 -1.48 -2.45
N LEU A 143 -18.52 -1.57 -1.16
CA LEU A 143 -18.63 -2.79 -0.37
C LEU A 143 -20.05 -3.00 0.14
N SER A 144 -20.66 -4.16 -0.13
CA SER A 144 -21.99 -4.51 0.39
C SER A 144 -22.04 -5.93 0.90
N ARG A 145 -22.60 -6.13 2.10
CA ARG A 145 -22.91 -7.46 2.62
C ARG A 145 -24.12 -8.04 1.87
N LEU A 146 -23.97 -9.22 1.30
CA LEU A 146 -25.01 -9.92 0.56
C LEU A 146 -25.73 -10.97 1.41
N ASP A 147 -24.96 -11.73 2.20
CA ASP A 147 -25.43 -12.76 3.12
C ASP A 147 -24.43 -12.95 4.26
N VAL A 148 -24.69 -13.87 5.19
CA VAL A 148 -23.78 -14.23 6.28
C VAL A 148 -22.41 -14.61 5.72
N GLY A 149 -21.41 -13.80 6.04
CA GLY A 149 -20.03 -14.00 5.59
C GLY A 149 -19.79 -13.78 4.10
N ILE A 150 -20.76 -13.24 3.34
CA ILE A 150 -20.63 -13.00 1.89
C ILE A 150 -20.72 -11.49 1.63
N TYR A 151 -19.68 -10.95 1.02
CA TYR A 151 -19.51 -9.52 0.74
C TYR A 151 -19.21 -9.29 -0.73
N LEU A 152 -19.81 -8.28 -1.33
CA LEU A 152 -19.58 -7.86 -2.71
C LEU A 152 -18.70 -6.63 -2.72
N LEU A 153 -17.65 -6.66 -3.54
CA LEU A 153 -16.75 -5.54 -3.82
C LEU A 153 -16.82 -5.21 -5.30
N THR A 154 -17.14 -3.96 -5.61
CA THR A 154 -17.23 -3.42 -6.98
C THR A 154 -16.33 -2.22 -7.16
N GLY A 155 -15.99 -1.87 -8.41
CA GLY A 155 -15.15 -0.69 -8.74
C GLY A 155 -13.65 -0.95 -8.81
N SER A 156 -13.18 -2.17 -8.56
CA SER A 156 -11.79 -2.58 -8.76
C SER A 156 -11.58 -3.26 -10.12
N ALA A 157 -10.32 -3.37 -10.56
CA ALA A 157 -9.92 -4.20 -11.71
C ALA A 157 -9.72 -5.68 -11.32
N GLY A 158 -9.73 -5.98 -10.01
CA GLY A 158 -9.57 -7.32 -9.45
C GLY A 158 -8.78 -7.27 -8.14
N LEU A 159 -8.37 -8.44 -7.65
CA LEU A 159 -7.36 -8.54 -6.60
C LEU A 159 -6.01 -8.09 -7.12
N ALA A 160 -5.12 -7.68 -6.22
CA ALA A 160 -3.77 -7.30 -6.58
C ALA A 160 -3.04 -8.40 -7.36
N SER A 161 -2.34 -8.02 -8.43
CA SER A 161 -1.56 -8.93 -9.26
C SER A 161 -0.23 -9.39 -8.62
N GLU A 162 0.20 -8.73 -7.56
CA GLU A 162 1.43 -9.03 -6.83
C GLU A 162 1.25 -8.98 -5.30
N GLY A 163 2.11 -9.69 -4.59
CA GLY A 163 2.11 -9.74 -3.13
C GLY A 163 0.90 -10.49 -2.56
N TRP A 164 0.44 -10.06 -1.39
CA TRP A 164 -0.74 -10.64 -0.74
C TRP A 164 -2.03 -10.05 -1.34
N GLN A 165 -3.11 -10.83 -1.34
CA GLN A 165 -4.41 -10.42 -1.89
C GLN A 165 -5.50 -10.32 -0.82
N LEU A 166 -5.56 -11.29 0.09
CA LEU A 166 -6.55 -11.37 1.16
C LEU A 166 -5.86 -11.67 2.47
N LEU A 167 -6.25 -10.95 3.52
CA LEU A 167 -5.91 -11.30 4.90
C LEU A 167 -7.19 -11.56 5.67
N PRO A 168 -7.34 -12.74 6.31
CA PRO A 168 -8.49 -13.00 7.14
C PRO A 168 -8.51 -12.10 8.37
N PRO A 169 -9.66 -11.96 9.04
CA PRO A 169 -9.72 -11.28 10.33
C PRO A 169 -8.79 -11.96 11.32
N MET A 170 -7.90 -11.19 11.92
CA MET A 170 -6.98 -11.64 12.96
C MET A 170 -7.53 -11.32 14.34
N ASP A 171 -7.24 -12.18 15.31
CA ASP A 171 -7.53 -11.95 16.73
C ASP A 171 -6.63 -10.82 17.26
N PRO A 172 -7.21 -9.73 17.80
CA PRO A 172 -6.44 -8.64 18.40
C PRO A 172 -5.56 -9.09 19.59
N GLY A 173 -5.89 -10.21 20.24
CA GLY A 173 -5.09 -10.84 21.28
C GLY A 173 -3.90 -11.67 20.77
N GLY A 174 -3.70 -11.77 19.43
CA GLY A 174 -2.57 -12.47 18.83
C GLY A 174 -2.76 -13.98 18.68
N MET A 175 -3.99 -14.49 18.79
CA MET A 175 -4.30 -15.93 18.62
C MET A 175 -4.33 -16.39 17.16
N GLY A 176 -4.08 -15.48 16.21
CA GLY A 176 -4.00 -15.77 14.78
C GLY A 176 -5.32 -15.52 14.04
N GLU A 177 -5.50 -16.23 12.92
CA GLU A 177 -6.63 -16.06 12.01
C GLU A 177 -7.94 -16.57 12.61
N LEU A 178 -8.99 -15.74 12.56
CA LEU A 178 -10.32 -16.05 13.06
C LEU A 178 -11.20 -16.79 12.03
N GLY A 179 -10.78 -16.86 10.77
CA GLY A 179 -11.53 -17.52 9.71
C GLY A 179 -10.68 -17.85 8.47
N VAL A 180 -11.33 -18.44 7.48
CA VAL A 180 -10.77 -18.69 6.13
C VAL A 180 -11.46 -17.75 5.17
N VAL A 181 -10.70 -16.89 4.50
CA VAL A 181 -11.21 -15.91 3.55
C VAL A 181 -10.92 -16.35 2.12
N GLU A 182 -11.88 -16.12 1.22
CA GLU A 182 -11.74 -16.38 -0.21
C GLU A 182 -12.36 -15.27 -1.03
N ALA A 183 -11.95 -15.20 -2.29
CA ALA A 183 -12.50 -14.26 -3.26
C ALA A 183 -12.75 -14.96 -4.58
N GLU A 184 -13.92 -14.71 -5.15
CA GLU A 184 -14.28 -15.14 -6.49
C GLU A 184 -14.57 -13.92 -7.36
N LYS A 185 -14.00 -13.89 -8.57
CA LYS A 185 -14.26 -12.83 -9.54
C LYS A 185 -15.43 -13.24 -10.43
N SER A 186 -16.49 -12.42 -10.44
CA SER A 186 -17.62 -12.56 -11.34
C SER A 186 -17.24 -12.17 -12.78
N ASN A 187 -18.02 -12.63 -13.75
CA ASN A 187 -17.83 -12.31 -15.18
C ASN A 187 -17.89 -10.79 -15.46
N ASN A 188 -18.56 -10.03 -14.60
CA ASN A 188 -18.68 -8.57 -14.72
C ASN A 188 -17.52 -7.81 -14.05
N GLY A 189 -16.52 -8.52 -13.50
CA GLY A 189 -15.38 -7.93 -12.82
C GLY A 189 -15.56 -7.67 -11.32
N GLU A 190 -16.77 -7.89 -10.80
CA GLU A 190 -17.07 -7.80 -9.36
C GLU A 190 -16.36 -8.91 -8.57
N LEU A 191 -16.01 -8.63 -7.33
CA LEU A 191 -15.39 -9.60 -6.42
C LEU A 191 -16.38 -9.99 -5.32
N VAL A 192 -16.63 -11.28 -5.17
CA VAL A 192 -17.38 -11.84 -4.05
C VAL A 192 -16.37 -12.36 -3.04
N ILE A 193 -16.31 -11.72 -1.88
CA ILE A 193 -15.45 -12.08 -0.76
C ILE A 193 -16.25 -12.89 0.24
N SER A 194 -15.78 -14.09 0.57
CA SER A 194 -16.46 -15.00 1.49
C SER A 194 -15.58 -15.31 2.69
N LEU A 195 -16.17 -15.35 3.89
CA LEU A 195 -15.53 -15.72 5.14
C LEU A 195 -16.20 -16.95 5.75
N PHE A 196 -15.37 -17.92 6.13
CA PHE A 196 -15.81 -19.18 6.71
C PHE A 196 -15.16 -19.41 8.07
N LYS A 197 -15.85 -20.14 8.94
CA LYS A 197 -15.25 -20.65 10.18
C LYS A 197 -14.08 -21.56 9.86
N CYS A 198 -13.02 -21.49 10.66
CA CYS A 198 -11.94 -22.47 10.62
C CYS A 198 -12.48 -23.84 11.07
N LYS A 199 -12.41 -24.85 10.20
CA LYS A 199 -12.72 -26.24 10.53
C LYS A 199 -11.44 -27.07 10.43
N TYR A 200 -11.12 -27.83 11.47
CA TYR A 200 -9.97 -28.74 11.47
C TYR A 200 -10.46 -30.17 11.33
N MET A 201 -9.92 -30.90 10.37
CA MET A 201 -10.23 -32.32 10.15
C MET A 201 -8.94 -33.13 10.27
N LEU A 202 -9.03 -34.30 10.88
CA LEU A 202 -7.94 -35.27 10.90
C LEU A 202 -8.05 -36.14 9.65
N SER A 203 -7.00 -36.18 8.82
CA SER A 203 -6.94 -37.05 7.65
C SER A 203 -6.73 -38.51 8.05
N ASP A 204 -6.93 -39.43 7.12
CA ASP A 204 -6.71 -40.87 7.33
C ASP A 204 -5.23 -41.19 7.63
N GLU A 205 -4.31 -40.33 7.19
CA GLU A 205 -2.87 -40.37 7.45
C GLU A 205 -2.46 -39.71 8.78
N GLY A 206 -3.42 -39.14 9.51
CA GLY A 206 -3.21 -38.48 10.80
C GLY A 206 -2.80 -37.00 10.70
N GLU A 207 -2.97 -36.35 9.55
CA GLU A 207 -2.67 -34.93 9.37
C GLU A 207 -3.84 -34.04 9.82
N ILE A 208 -3.55 -32.91 10.47
CA ILE A 208 -4.58 -31.91 10.78
C ILE A 208 -4.69 -30.96 9.60
N ILE A 209 -5.82 -31.04 8.89
CA ILE A 209 -6.13 -30.21 7.72
C ILE A 209 -7.08 -29.09 8.13
N LYS A 210 -6.67 -27.84 7.88
CA LYS A 210 -7.55 -26.66 7.98
C LYS A 210 -8.41 -26.55 6.73
N THR A 211 -9.72 -26.56 6.88
CA THR A 211 -10.72 -26.43 5.81
C THR A 211 -11.76 -25.38 6.16
N LYS A 212 -12.63 -25.08 5.18
CA LYS A 212 -13.77 -24.18 5.32
C LYS A 212 -14.90 -24.86 6.09
N GLY A 213 -15.34 -24.22 7.16
CA GLY A 213 -16.57 -24.55 7.87
C GLY A 213 -17.77 -23.80 7.29
N GLU A 214 -18.76 -23.56 8.13
CA GLU A 214 -19.93 -22.74 7.77
C GLU A 214 -19.51 -21.27 7.51
N PRO A 215 -20.21 -20.56 6.60
CA PRO A 215 -20.07 -19.12 6.45
C PRO A 215 -20.22 -18.40 7.79
N MET A 216 -19.43 -17.36 7.99
CA MET A 216 -19.54 -16.49 9.16
C MET A 216 -19.27 -15.04 8.79
N ASP A 217 -20.00 -14.14 9.43
CA ASP A 217 -19.71 -12.71 9.33
C ASP A 217 -18.37 -12.36 9.99
N VAL A 218 -17.79 -11.24 9.54
CA VAL A 218 -16.59 -10.67 10.12
C VAL A 218 -16.84 -10.34 11.61
N PRO A 219 -15.99 -10.83 12.54
CA PRO A 219 -16.13 -10.50 13.95
C PRO A 219 -16.04 -8.99 14.19
N ALA A 220 -16.91 -8.46 15.07
CA ALA A 220 -17.04 -7.03 15.37
C ALA A 220 -15.72 -6.34 15.80
N ASN A 221 -14.74 -7.09 16.29
CA ASN A 221 -13.43 -6.61 16.74
C ASN A 221 -12.31 -6.79 15.72
N SER A 222 -12.63 -7.14 14.47
CA SER A 222 -11.66 -7.50 13.42
C SER A 222 -12.17 -7.09 12.02
N TRP A 223 -11.37 -7.31 10.98
CA TRP A 223 -11.73 -7.03 9.58
C TRP A 223 -10.97 -7.92 8.61
N ILE A 224 -11.48 -8.07 7.38
CA ILE A 224 -10.73 -8.65 6.27
C ILE A 224 -9.99 -7.53 5.55
N ASP A 225 -8.69 -7.66 5.31
CA ASP A 225 -7.99 -6.78 4.35
C ASP A 225 -8.02 -7.40 2.95
N VAL A 226 -8.34 -6.58 1.95
CA VAL A 226 -8.37 -6.96 0.54
C VAL A 226 -7.47 -6.00 -0.24
N ARG A 227 -6.41 -6.53 -0.88
CA ARG A 227 -5.54 -5.75 -1.76
C ARG A 227 -6.06 -5.82 -3.20
N LEU A 228 -6.10 -4.67 -3.86
CA LEU A 228 -6.80 -4.52 -5.14
C LEU A 228 -5.86 -3.99 -6.22
N ASP A 229 -6.11 -4.42 -7.45
CA ASP A 229 -5.70 -3.64 -8.63
C ASP A 229 -6.85 -2.69 -8.98
N MET A 230 -6.53 -1.43 -9.25
CA MET A 230 -7.52 -0.41 -9.59
C MET A 230 -7.50 -0.10 -11.08
N PRO A 231 -8.68 0.19 -11.70
CA PRO A 231 -8.73 0.53 -13.12
C PRO A 231 -7.82 1.71 -13.46
N GLU A 232 -7.26 1.74 -14.66
CA GLU A 232 -6.40 2.85 -15.08
C GLU A 232 -7.13 4.20 -15.04
N ASP A 233 -8.44 4.22 -15.24
CA ASP A 233 -9.31 5.38 -15.18
C ASP A 233 -9.92 5.63 -13.79
N SER A 234 -9.43 4.98 -12.73
CA SER A 234 -9.84 5.29 -11.35
C SER A 234 -9.57 6.75 -10.99
N LEU A 235 -10.34 7.29 -10.04
CA LEU A 235 -10.21 8.69 -9.59
C LEU A 235 -8.78 9.02 -9.16
N PHE A 236 -8.17 8.14 -8.36
CA PHE A 236 -6.78 8.26 -7.94
C PHE A 236 -5.82 8.26 -9.13
N ASN A 237 -5.91 7.28 -10.04
CA ASN A 237 -5.03 7.18 -11.20
C ASN A 237 -5.19 8.37 -12.16
N GLN A 238 -6.40 8.92 -12.30
CA GLN A 238 -6.65 10.14 -13.06
C GLN A 238 -6.02 11.38 -12.41
N GLN A 239 -6.18 11.56 -11.10
CA GLN A 239 -5.56 12.66 -10.36
C GLN A 239 -4.03 12.62 -10.48
N MET A 240 -3.43 11.44 -10.34
CA MET A 240 -1.98 11.26 -10.47
C MET A 240 -1.45 11.52 -11.89
N ARG A 241 -2.29 11.41 -12.92
CA ARG A 241 -1.95 11.83 -14.29
C ARG A 241 -2.20 13.33 -14.54
N GLN A 242 -3.15 13.93 -13.84
CA GLN A 242 -3.59 15.30 -14.06
C GLN A 242 -2.85 16.32 -13.20
N GLU A 243 -2.22 15.94 -12.08
CA GLU A 243 -1.32 16.82 -11.32
C GLU A 243 -0.23 17.37 -12.27
N PRO A 244 -0.31 18.66 -12.67
CA PRO A 244 0.64 19.21 -13.61
C PRO A 244 1.99 19.37 -12.93
N GLN A 245 3.03 19.03 -13.69
CA GLN A 245 4.41 19.43 -13.49
C GLN A 245 4.48 20.93 -13.17
N LEU A 246 4.49 21.30 -11.88
CA LEU A 246 4.80 22.65 -11.42
C LEU A 246 6.26 22.72 -10.97
#